data_AF-A0A9D7NQ80-F1
#
_entry.id   AF-A0A9D7NQ80-F1
#
_cell.length_a   1.000
_cell.length_b   1.000
_cell.length_c   1.000
_cell.angle_alpha   90.00
_cell.angle_beta   90.00
_cell.angle_gamma   90.00
#
_symmetry.space_group_name_H-M   'P 1'
#
loop_
_entity.id
_entity.type
_entity.pdbx_description
1 polymer ?
#
loop_
_entity_poly.entity_id
_entity_poly.type
_entity_poly.pdbx_seq_one_letter_code
_entity_poly.pdbx_strand_id
1 'polypeptide(L)'
;MSKQQPGKRLSYYLPAPVASILAIGEVDSASGRISHMITLAEMLINEAVPALSVGEWTAIADTLNGHWPSYEQGPRAVFGGAWHSVHDSAPELDAKYEISCRELAHKLMAMPLAEQAAVFEICAKRFWSRPDVLNASGSYTDVFRALGAKIAD
;
A
#
# COMPACT_ATOMS: atom_id res chain seq x y z
N MET A 1 -25.72 -4.39 23.40
CA MET A 1 -25.67 -4.54 21.94
C MET A 1 -25.12 -3.25 21.35
N SER A 2 -23.92 -3.26 20.79
CA SER A 2 -23.36 -2.08 20.11
C SER A 2 -24.17 -1.86 18.82
N LYS A 3 -24.71 -0.66 18.62
CA LYS A 3 -25.39 -0.31 17.36
C LYS A 3 -24.31 -0.28 16.27
N GLN A 4 -24.36 -1.23 15.32
CA GLN A 4 -23.54 -1.15 14.11
C GLN A 4 -23.83 0.18 13.43
N GLN A 5 -22.79 0.96 13.14
CA GLN A 5 -22.94 2.15 12.32
C GLN A 5 -23.48 1.75 10.95
N PRO A 6 -24.41 2.53 10.36
CA PRO A 6 -24.92 2.23 9.04
C PRO A 6 -23.80 2.30 8.00
N GLY A 7 -23.71 1.27 7.15
CA GLY A 7 -22.74 1.24 6.05
C GLY A 7 -22.99 2.38 5.05
N LYS A 8 -21.92 2.86 4.41
CA LYS A 8 -22.00 3.86 3.34
C LYS A 8 -22.32 3.18 2.01
N ARG A 9 -23.40 3.60 1.33
CA ARG A 9 -23.72 3.12 -0.03
C ARG A 9 -22.78 3.78 -1.03
N LEU A 10 -22.13 2.97 -1.86
CA LEU A 10 -21.23 3.39 -2.93
C LEU A 10 -21.65 2.71 -4.24
N SER A 11 -21.50 3.43 -5.36
CA SER A 11 -21.79 2.92 -6.70
C SER A 11 -20.51 3.00 -7.54
N TYR A 12 -20.16 1.90 -8.21
CA TYR A 12 -18.93 1.77 -8.98
C TYR A 12 -19.24 1.26 -10.38
N TYR A 13 -18.49 1.75 -11.37
CA TYR A 13 -18.41 1.12 -12.68
C TYR A 13 -17.28 0.09 -12.65
N LEU A 14 -17.58 -1.15 -13.05
CA LEU A 14 -16.59 -2.21 -13.15
C LEU A 14 -16.29 -2.47 -14.63
N PRO A 15 -15.05 -2.25 -15.08
CA PRO A 15 -14.67 -2.63 -16.44
C PRO A 15 -14.78 -4.15 -16.59
N ALA A 16 -15.05 -4.63 -17.82
CA ALA A 16 -15.33 -6.04 -18.09
C ALA A 16 -14.31 -7.04 -17.49
N PRO A 17 -12.99 -6.77 -17.49
CA PRO A 17 -12.01 -7.67 -16.85
C PRO A 17 -12.15 -7.78 -15.33
N VAL A 18 -12.67 -6.75 -14.65
CA VAL A 18 -12.89 -6.78 -13.20
C VAL A 18 -14.22 -7.44 -12.87
N ALA A 19 -15.23 -7.23 -13.71
CA ALA A 19 -16.54 -7.88 -13.56
C ALA A 19 -16.42 -9.41 -13.66
N SER A 20 -15.54 -9.93 -14.52
CA SER A 20 -15.32 -11.38 -14.65
C SER A 20 -14.66 -12.02 -13.42
N ILE A 21 -13.85 -11.26 -12.66
CA ILE A 21 -13.21 -11.71 -11.41
C ILE A 21 -14.22 -11.95 -10.29
N LEU A 22 -15.32 -11.18 -10.29
CA LEU A 22 -16.31 -11.27 -9.22
C LEU A 22 -17.01 -12.63 -9.15
N ALA A 23 -16.97 -13.45 -10.21
CA ALA A 23 -17.43 -14.84 -10.23
C ALA A 23 -18.70 -15.07 -9.37
N ILE A 24 -19.73 -14.26 -9.63
CA ILE A 24 -20.92 -14.17 -8.79
C ILE A 24 -21.76 -15.43 -9.04
N GLY A 25 -21.84 -16.31 -8.03
CA GLY A 25 -22.73 -17.47 -8.03
C GLY A 25 -24.18 -17.10 -7.70
N GLU A 26 -25.10 -18.06 -7.81
CA GLU A 26 -26.55 -17.83 -7.58
C GLU A 26 -26.89 -17.31 -6.18
N VAL A 27 -26.04 -17.55 -5.18
CA VAL A 27 -26.29 -17.24 -3.76
C VAL A 27 -25.53 -15.99 -3.30
N ASP A 28 -24.51 -15.55 -4.04
CA ASP A 28 -23.68 -14.42 -3.65
C ASP A 28 -24.16 -13.12 -4.32
N SER A 29 -24.18 -12.04 -3.55
CA SER A 29 -24.35 -10.70 -4.14
C SER A 29 -23.00 -10.12 -4.56
N ALA A 30 -22.98 -9.33 -5.64
CA ALA A 30 -21.78 -8.58 -6.05
C ALA A 30 -21.18 -7.77 -4.90
N SER A 31 -22.03 -7.09 -4.12
CA SER A 31 -21.62 -6.29 -2.96
C SER A 31 -21.00 -7.15 -1.86
N GLY A 32 -21.57 -8.33 -1.59
CA GLY A 32 -21.02 -9.28 -0.62
C GLY A 32 -19.64 -9.78 -1.06
N ARG A 33 -19.49 -10.15 -2.33
CA ARG A 33 -18.22 -10.61 -2.88
C ARG A 33 -17.14 -9.53 -2.86
N ILE A 34 -17.47 -8.31 -3.28
CA ILE A 34 -16.56 -7.16 -3.22
C ILE A 34 -16.12 -6.91 -1.77
N SER A 35 -17.06 -6.93 -0.83
CA SER A 35 -16.76 -6.71 0.59
C SER A 35 -15.83 -7.80 1.14
N HIS A 36 -16.10 -9.06 0.80
CA HIS A 36 -15.25 -10.19 1.18
C HIS A 36 -13.83 -10.05 0.62
N MET A 37 -13.68 -9.75 -0.68
CA MET A 37 -12.37 -9.59 -1.32
C MET A 37 -11.57 -8.43 -0.71
N ILE A 38 -12.19 -7.28 -0.46
CA ILE A 38 -11.53 -6.14 0.17
C ILE A 38 -11.08 -6.49 1.59
N THR A 39 -11.94 -7.15 2.36
CA THR A 39 -11.61 -7.57 3.74
C THR A 39 -10.47 -8.58 3.75
N LEU A 40 -10.50 -9.57 2.85
CA LEU A 40 -9.43 -10.56 2.73
C LEU A 40 -8.11 -9.91 2.31
N ALA A 41 -8.14 -9.00 1.33
CA ALA A 41 -6.95 -8.28 0.88
C ALA A 41 -6.35 -7.45 2.02
N GLU A 42 -7.18 -6.75 2.79
CA GLU A 42 -6.76 -5.99 3.98
C GLU A 42 -6.08 -6.89 5.02
N MET A 43 -6.64 -8.07 5.31
CA MET A 43 -6.04 -9.03 6.23
C MET A 43 -4.67 -9.51 5.74
N LEU A 44 -4.57 -9.89 4.47
CA LEU A 44 -3.32 -10.36 3.85
C LEU A 44 -2.24 -9.26 3.85
N ILE A 45 -2.62 -8.03 3.54
CA ILE A 45 -1.71 -6.88 3.56
C ILE A 45 -1.18 -6.65 4.97
N ASN A 46 -2.07 -6.62 5.98
CA ASN A 46 -1.67 -6.37 7.37
C ASN A 46 -0.77 -7.48 7.93
N GLU A 47 -0.97 -8.74 7.52
CA GLU A 47 -0.10 -9.85 7.87
C GLU A 47 1.29 -9.71 7.22
N ALA A 48 1.30 -9.35 5.93
CA ALA A 48 2.50 -9.27 5.10
C ALA A 48 3.32 -7.97 5.26
N VAL A 49 2.94 -7.03 6.13
CA VAL A 49 3.73 -5.80 6.33
C VAL A 49 5.16 -6.16 6.77
N PRO A 50 6.21 -5.75 6.03
CA PRO A 50 7.59 -6.00 6.43
C PRO A 50 8.02 -5.03 7.53
N ALA A 51 9.08 -5.38 8.26
CA ALA A 51 9.74 -4.45 9.17
C ALA A 51 10.81 -3.65 8.41
N LEU A 52 10.61 -2.33 8.29
CA LEU A 52 11.56 -1.40 7.69
C LEU A 52 11.88 -0.29 8.70
N SER A 53 13.03 0.36 8.56
CA SER A 53 13.37 1.54 9.36
C SER A 53 12.43 2.70 9.00
N VAL A 54 12.34 3.70 9.87
CA VAL A 54 11.54 4.91 9.58
C VAL A 54 12.07 5.61 8.33
N GLY A 55 13.40 5.68 8.16
CA GLY A 55 14.06 6.26 6.99
C GLY A 55 13.70 5.54 5.69
N GLU A 56 13.65 4.20 5.71
CA GLU A 56 13.22 3.40 4.57
C GLU A 56 11.75 3.69 4.21
N TRP A 57 10.85 3.70 5.21
CA TRP A 57 9.44 4.01 5.00
C TRP A 57 9.21 5.42 4.42
N THR A 58 9.89 6.43 4.97
CA THR A 58 9.81 7.82 4.49
C THR A 58 10.35 7.97 3.08
N ALA A 59 11.48 7.33 2.77
CA ALA A 59 12.06 7.39 1.42
C ALA A 59 11.11 6.80 0.37
N ILE A 60 10.52 5.64 0.66
CA ILE A 60 9.55 5.02 -0.25
C ILE A 60 8.32 5.91 -0.42
N ALA A 61 7.77 6.48 0.67
CA ALA A 61 6.61 7.35 0.58
C ALA A 61 6.88 8.60 -0.27
N ASP A 62 8.04 9.25 -0.10
CA ASP A 62 8.46 10.40 -0.90
C ASP A 62 8.62 10.02 -2.39
N THR A 63 9.33 8.93 -2.67
CA THR A 63 9.53 8.44 -4.03
C THR A 63 8.21 8.11 -4.73
N LEU A 64 7.25 7.52 -4.00
CA LEU A 64 5.96 7.10 -4.57
C LEU A 64 4.90 8.21 -4.58
N ASN A 65 5.26 9.44 -4.22
CA ASN A 65 4.34 10.56 -4.33
C ASN A 65 3.94 10.78 -5.81
N GLY A 66 2.65 10.68 -6.09
CA GLY A 66 2.13 10.76 -7.47
C GLY A 66 2.36 9.52 -8.32
N HIS A 67 2.88 8.42 -7.76
CA HIS A 67 3.05 7.17 -8.49
C HIS A 67 1.70 6.55 -8.86
N TRP A 68 1.48 6.32 -10.16
CA TRP A 68 0.26 5.70 -10.67
C TRP A 68 0.52 4.28 -11.16
N PRO A 69 0.01 3.24 -10.45
CA PRO A 69 0.27 1.86 -10.82
C PRO A 69 -0.49 1.46 -12.08
N SER A 70 0.20 0.77 -12.99
CA SER A 70 -0.40 0.18 -14.20
C SER A 70 -0.79 -1.27 -13.94
N TYR A 71 -2.01 -1.49 -13.47
CA TYR A 71 -2.52 -2.84 -13.17
C TYR A 71 -2.75 -3.70 -14.42
N GLU A 72 -2.89 -3.09 -15.59
CA GLU A 72 -3.10 -3.78 -16.88
C GLU A 72 -1.89 -4.61 -17.31
N GLN A 73 -0.70 -4.20 -16.89
CA GLN A 73 0.57 -4.86 -17.22
C GLN A 73 0.98 -5.90 -16.15
N GLY A 74 0.10 -6.16 -15.18
CA GLY A 74 0.30 -7.15 -14.14
C GLY A 74 1.18 -6.68 -12.97
N PRO A 75 1.36 -7.54 -11.94
CA PRO A 75 1.97 -7.16 -10.67
C PRO A 75 3.43 -6.69 -10.81
N ARG A 76 4.20 -7.28 -11.73
CA ARG A 76 5.58 -6.84 -11.98
C ARG A 76 5.67 -5.41 -12.53
N ALA A 77 4.70 -4.96 -13.31
CA ALA A 77 4.69 -3.58 -13.79
C ALA A 77 4.28 -2.61 -12.67
N VAL A 78 3.34 -3.02 -11.82
CA VAL A 78 2.88 -2.24 -10.66
C VAL A 78 4.01 -2.00 -9.67
N PHE A 79 4.68 -3.06 -9.21
CA PHE A 79 5.72 -2.95 -8.19
C PHE A 79 7.11 -2.72 -8.76
N GLY A 80 7.33 -3.09 -10.03
CA GLY A 80 8.53 -2.82 -10.82
C GLY A 80 8.95 -1.35 -10.82
N GLY A 81 7.98 -0.48 -11.10
CA GLY A 81 8.22 0.96 -11.11
C GLY A 81 8.67 1.49 -9.75
N ALA A 82 8.13 0.94 -8.66
CA ALA A 82 8.42 1.43 -7.31
C ALA A 82 9.90 1.28 -6.94
N TRP A 83 10.49 0.11 -7.11
CA TRP A 83 11.89 -0.09 -6.72
C TRP A 83 12.89 0.57 -7.69
N HIS A 84 12.55 0.73 -8.98
CA HIS A 84 13.36 1.56 -9.88
C HIS A 84 13.34 3.02 -9.44
N SER A 85 12.16 3.57 -9.12
CA SER A 85 12.06 4.95 -8.64
C SER A 85 12.83 5.15 -7.34
N VAL A 86 12.83 4.17 -6.43
CA VAL A 86 13.62 4.25 -5.19
C VAL A 86 15.10 4.25 -5.53
N HIS A 87 15.57 3.32 -6.38
CA HIS A 87 16.96 3.27 -6.83
C HIS A 87 17.42 4.61 -7.43
N ASP A 88 16.59 5.22 -8.26
CA ASP A 88 16.89 6.47 -8.98
C ASP A 88 16.77 7.73 -8.09
N SER A 89 16.25 7.59 -6.87
CA SER A 89 16.17 8.69 -5.89
C SER A 89 17.50 8.94 -5.15
N ALA A 90 18.52 8.10 -5.38
CA ALA A 90 19.86 8.33 -4.91
C ALA A 90 20.56 9.45 -5.71
N PRO A 91 21.39 10.31 -5.07
CA PRO A 91 21.78 10.29 -3.66
C PRO A 91 20.93 11.21 -2.76
N GLU A 92 19.92 11.90 -3.29
CA GLU A 92 19.17 12.91 -2.54
C GLU A 92 18.47 12.34 -1.31
N LEU A 93 17.79 11.20 -1.47
CA LEU A 93 17.08 10.56 -0.37
C LEU A 93 18.01 9.78 0.57
N ASP A 94 19.18 9.33 0.10
CA ASP A 94 20.20 8.70 0.94
C ASP A 94 20.62 9.67 2.06
N ALA A 95 20.94 10.91 1.68
CA ALA A 95 21.37 11.94 2.63
C ALA A 95 20.21 12.44 3.51
N LYS A 96 19.00 12.55 2.96
CA LYS A 96 17.83 13.08 3.69
C LYS A 96 17.35 12.12 4.78
N TYR A 97 17.41 10.82 4.53
CA TYR A 97 16.82 9.79 5.39
C TYR A 97 17.84 8.85 6.02
N GLU A 98 19.13 9.08 5.79
CA GLU A 98 20.23 8.28 6.34
C GLU A 98 20.13 6.79 5.96
N ILE A 99 19.79 6.52 4.70
CA ILE A 99 19.65 5.15 4.14
C ILE A 99 20.49 4.98 2.88
N SER A 100 20.52 3.75 2.34
CA SER A 100 20.92 3.49 0.96
C SER A 100 19.71 3.14 0.10
N CYS A 101 19.33 4.03 -0.81
CA CYS A 101 18.25 3.78 -1.78
C CYS A 101 18.55 2.58 -2.69
N ARG A 102 19.84 2.32 -2.99
CA ARG A 102 20.25 1.14 -3.75
C ARG A 102 19.95 -0.15 -3.00
N GLU A 103 20.34 -0.24 -1.72
CA GLU A 103 20.05 -1.42 -0.91
C GLU A 103 18.54 -1.57 -0.67
N LEU A 104 17.84 -0.46 -0.45
CA LEU A 104 16.39 -0.45 -0.29
C LEU A 104 15.67 -0.96 -1.55
N ALA A 105 16.09 -0.51 -2.74
CA ALA A 105 15.53 -1.00 -4.00
C ALA A 105 15.74 -2.51 -4.17
N HIS A 106 16.93 -3.03 -3.85
CA HIS A 106 17.19 -4.47 -3.87
C HIS A 106 16.33 -5.22 -2.86
N LYS A 107 16.15 -4.67 -1.64
CA LYS A 107 15.28 -5.22 -0.61
C LYS A 107 13.84 -5.31 -1.11
N LEU A 108 13.30 -4.23 -1.68
CA LEU A 108 11.96 -4.19 -2.28
C LEU A 108 11.78 -5.18 -3.44
N MET A 109 12.80 -5.32 -4.29
CA MET A 109 12.78 -6.28 -5.40
C MET A 109 12.76 -7.73 -4.90
N ALA A 110 13.44 -8.02 -3.79
CA ALA A 110 13.54 -9.36 -3.20
C ALA A 110 12.31 -9.76 -2.38
N MET A 111 11.47 -8.81 -1.99
CA MET A 111 10.26 -9.06 -1.21
C MET A 111 9.28 -9.99 -1.94
N PRO A 112 8.59 -10.90 -1.23
CA PRO A 112 7.40 -11.56 -1.75
C PRO A 112 6.34 -10.55 -2.20
N LEU A 113 5.50 -10.96 -3.15
CA LEU A 113 4.47 -10.09 -3.75
C LEU A 113 3.55 -9.45 -2.69
N ALA A 114 3.20 -10.20 -1.63
CA ALA A 114 2.34 -9.70 -0.57
C ALA A 114 3.00 -8.57 0.24
N GLU A 115 4.31 -8.65 0.49
CA GLU A 115 5.05 -7.59 1.18
C GLU A 115 5.21 -6.36 0.27
N GLN A 116 5.47 -6.56 -1.03
CA GLN A 116 5.49 -5.45 -2.00
C GLN A 116 4.14 -4.72 -2.06
N ALA A 117 3.03 -5.48 -2.06
CA ALA A 117 1.68 -4.93 -2.01
C ALA A 117 1.42 -4.17 -0.71
N ALA A 118 1.89 -4.68 0.43
CA ALA A 118 1.75 -4.02 1.72
C ALA A 118 2.52 -2.70 1.80
N VAL A 119 3.77 -2.68 1.32
CA VAL A 119 4.58 -1.45 1.21
C VAL A 119 3.88 -0.43 0.33
N PHE A 120 3.40 -0.86 -0.84
CA PHE A 120 2.71 0.01 -1.78
C PHE A 120 1.42 0.61 -1.20
N GLU A 121 0.61 -0.21 -0.54
CA GLU A 121 -0.62 0.23 0.13
C GLU A 121 -0.31 1.29 1.19
N ILE A 122 0.71 1.07 2.03
CA ILE A 122 1.08 2.03 3.08
C ILE A 122 1.63 3.33 2.47
N CYS A 123 2.65 3.24 1.61
CA CYS A 123 3.40 4.40 1.12
C CYS A 123 2.70 5.16 0.00
N ALA A 124 2.12 4.48 -0.98
CA ALA A 124 1.52 5.13 -2.16
C ALA A 124 0.04 5.48 -1.94
N LYS A 125 -0.68 4.77 -1.06
CA LYS A 125 -2.10 4.99 -0.81
C LYS A 125 -2.36 5.61 0.55
N ARG A 126 -2.11 4.90 1.66
CA ARG A 126 -2.52 5.35 3.00
C ARG A 126 -1.84 6.64 3.41
N PHE A 127 -0.52 6.75 3.21
CA PHE A 127 0.24 7.93 3.60
C PHE A 127 -0.30 9.20 2.96
N TRP A 128 -0.48 9.21 1.63
CA TRP A 128 -0.93 10.39 0.89
C TRP A 128 -2.46 10.62 0.92
N SER A 129 -3.27 9.62 1.30
CA SER A 129 -4.73 9.75 1.39
C SER A 129 -5.24 10.07 2.81
N ARG A 130 -4.36 10.09 3.81
CA ARG A 130 -4.69 10.34 5.22
C ARG A 130 -3.99 11.59 5.76
N PRO A 131 -4.30 12.79 5.24
CA PRO A 131 -3.73 14.04 5.76
C PRO A 131 -4.11 14.29 7.22
N ASP A 132 -5.20 13.69 7.70
CA ASP A 132 -5.59 13.70 9.10
C ASP A 132 -4.52 13.04 10.00
N VAL A 133 -3.92 11.94 9.54
CA VAL A 133 -2.86 11.23 10.27
C VAL A 133 -1.54 12.01 10.21
N LEU A 134 -1.21 12.54 9.03
CA LEU A 134 0.00 13.33 8.82
C LEU A 134 0.03 14.59 9.69
N ASN A 135 -1.10 15.31 9.78
CA ASN A 135 -1.19 16.58 10.50
C ASN A 135 -1.36 16.40 12.02
N ALA A 136 -1.85 15.24 12.47
CA ALA A 136 -2.06 14.97 13.89
C ALA A 136 -0.79 14.49 14.61
N SER A 137 0.21 14.00 13.87
CA SER A 137 1.42 13.41 14.44
C SER A 137 2.59 14.40 14.52
N GLY A 138 3.39 14.28 15.58
CA GLY A 138 4.66 15.00 15.73
C GLY A 138 5.88 14.26 15.15
N SER A 139 5.73 12.99 14.73
CA SER A 139 6.84 12.17 14.22
C SER A 139 6.41 11.24 13.08
N TYR A 140 7.32 10.96 12.13
CA TYR A 140 7.06 9.97 11.07
C TYR A 140 6.90 8.56 11.61
N THR A 141 7.57 8.21 12.71
CA THR A 141 7.40 6.91 13.37
C THR A 141 5.94 6.67 13.76
N ASP A 142 5.30 7.66 14.39
CA ASP A 142 3.90 7.55 14.83
C ASP A 142 2.94 7.57 13.65
N VAL A 143 3.24 8.36 12.60
CA VAL A 143 2.48 8.34 11.34
C VAL A 143 2.48 6.91 10.77
N PHE A 144 3.65 6.33 10.53
CA PHE A 144 3.74 5.03 9.88
C PHE A 144 3.13 3.91 10.72
N ARG A 145 3.30 3.95 12.05
CA ARG A 145 2.60 3.02 12.95
C ARG A 145 1.07 3.16 12.84
N ALA A 146 0.55 4.38 12.79
CA ALA A 146 -0.88 4.63 12.63
C ALA A 146 -1.43 4.16 11.28
N LEU A 147 -0.58 4.08 10.25
CA LEU A 147 -0.93 3.55 8.92
C LEU A 147 -0.77 2.02 8.81
N GLY A 148 -0.27 1.36 9.87
CA GLY A 148 -0.08 -0.09 9.96
C GLY A 148 1.33 -0.58 9.63
N ALA A 149 2.31 0.31 9.51
CA ALA A 149 3.71 -0.06 9.25
C ALA A 149 4.35 -0.75 10.47
N LYS A 150 5.24 -1.71 10.22
CA LYS A 150 6.14 -2.27 11.24
C LYS A 150 7.47 -1.52 11.14
N ILE A 151 7.90 -0.94 12.25
CA ILE A 151 9.17 -0.20 12.33
C ILE A 151 10.23 -1.14 12.90
N ALA A 152 11.32 -1.33 12.16
CA ALA A 152 12.53 -1.99 12.66
C ALA A 152 13.31 -1.04 13.56
N ASP A 153 13.84 -1.57 14.66
CA ASP A 153 14.70 -0.85 15.61
C ASP A 153 16.08 -0.53 15.02
#